data_AF-A0A8J5BIW8-F1
#
_entry.id   AF-A0A8J5BIW8-F1
#
_cell.length_a   1.000
_cell.length_b   1.000
_cell.length_c   1.000
_cell.angle_alpha   90.00
_cell.angle_beta   90.00
_cell.angle_gamma   90.00
#
_symmetry.space_group_name_H-M   'P 1'
#
loop_
_entity.id
_entity.type
_entity.pdbx_description
1 polymer ?
#
loop_
_entity_poly.entity_id
_entity_poly.type
_entity_poly.pdbx_seq_one_letter_code
_entity_poly.pdbx_strand_id
1 'polypeptide(L)'
;MSTAGIRLGAYPKSQQVEYRFYLGRFYWLKSQLKNAYLHLYWAWDKCYTESPNKRLILKHLIAASLLLGIIPTRELLSQFNLVNIYGELCVALKNGNHTRFYVALENERDWFIDKDLYVLLKSRAFTLLDRGCLKVIHEWSLAQGNPAIDYGTVAKGLDFATQQGGYAQQVMAPQVMGGGAKMTSTQVEAILVALIDQGFIKGKLQATGQRLIHAKANVFPPVCVVLGSRQSNLKLKDDELWMAS
;
A
#
# COMPACT_ATOMS: atom_id res chain seq x y z
N MET A 1 23.83 -9.42 -3.06
CA MET A 1 24.58 -9.90 -4.24
C MET A 1 25.86 -9.10 -4.22
N SER A 2 27.02 -9.75 -4.10
CA SER A 2 28.30 -9.06 -4.20
C SER A 2 28.40 -8.52 -5.63
N THR A 3 28.15 -7.22 -5.82
CA THR A 3 28.49 -6.53 -7.07
C THR A 3 29.99 -6.63 -7.21
N ALA A 4 30.47 -7.29 -8.27
CA ALA A 4 31.87 -7.64 -8.53
C ALA A 4 32.77 -6.41 -8.74
N GLY A 5 32.95 -5.56 -7.72
CA GLY A 5 33.73 -4.33 -7.78
C GLY A 5 33.21 -3.27 -8.76
N ILE A 6 31.99 -3.42 -9.28
CA ILE A 6 31.43 -2.55 -10.33
C ILE A 6 31.09 -1.19 -9.73
N ARG A 7 31.77 -0.13 -10.21
CA ARG A 7 31.46 1.26 -9.87
C ARG A 7 30.38 1.79 -10.82
N LEU A 8 29.10 1.84 -10.41
CA LEU A 8 28.03 2.32 -11.30
C LEU A 8 28.24 3.76 -11.80
N GLY A 9 28.90 4.61 -11.01
CA GLY A 9 29.21 5.99 -11.41
C GLY A 9 30.11 6.08 -12.66
N ALA A 10 30.84 5.01 -13.01
CA ALA A 10 31.67 4.97 -14.22
C ALA A 10 30.85 4.74 -15.51
N TYR A 11 29.58 4.35 -15.39
CA TYR A 11 28.72 4.06 -16.54
C TYR A 11 27.87 5.27 -16.94
N PRO A 12 27.43 5.36 -18.20
CA PRO A 12 26.49 6.38 -18.64
C PRO A 12 25.21 6.40 -17.79
N LYS A 13 24.67 7.60 -17.56
CA LYS A 13 23.49 7.81 -16.71
C LYS A 13 22.26 7.01 -17.18
N SER A 14 22.11 6.80 -18.49
CA SER A 14 21.06 5.94 -19.07
C SER A 14 21.15 4.49 -18.57
N GLN A 15 22.34 3.91 -18.56
CA GLN A 15 22.57 2.54 -18.07
C GLN A 15 22.36 2.43 -16.55
N GLN A 16 22.75 3.47 -15.80
CA GLN A 16 22.48 3.51 -14.36
C GLN A 16 20.97 3.56 -14.05
N VAL A 17 20.20 4.36 -14.81
CA VAL A 17 18.74 4.45 -14.68
C VAL A 17 18.08 3.12 -15.02
N GLU A 18 18.51 2.48 -16.10
CA GLU A 18 18.02 1.17 -16.51
C GLU A 18 18.29 0.11 -15.43
N TYR A 19 19.52 0.04 -14.92
CA TYR A 19 19.88 -0.86 -13.84
C TYR A 19 18.99 -0.63 -12.59
N ARG A 20 18.84 0.62 -12.15
CA ARG A 20 18.00 0.94 -10.97
C ARG A 20 16.53 0.62 -11.19
N PHE A 21 16.02 0.78 -12.42
CA PHE A 21 14.66 0.39 -12.76
C PHE A 21 14.43 -1.11 -12.57
N TYR A 22 15.32 -1.95 -13.12
CA TYR A 22 15.23 -3.40 -12.95
C TYR A 22 15.47 -3.85 -11.50
N LEU A 23 16.39 -3.19 -10.80
CA LEU A 23 16.61 -3.44 -9.38
C LEU A 23 15.37 -3.11 -8.54
N GLY A 24 14.68 -2.01 -8.85
CA GLY A 24 13.39 -1.68 -8.25
C GLY A 24 12.32 -2.75 -8.49
N ARG A 25 12.22 -3.26 -9.72
CA ARG A 25 11.32 -4.39 -10.05
C ARG A 25 11.69 -5.68 -9.31
N PHE A 26 12.99 -5.95 -9.13
CA PHE A 26 13.45 -7.09 -8.35
C PHE A 26 13.03 -6.99 -6.87
N TYR A 27 13.20 -5.82 -6.25
CA TYR A 27 12.74 -5.61 -4.88
C TYR A 27 11.22 -5.65 -4.75
N TRP A 28 10.50 -5.19 -5.78
CA TRP A 28 9.04 -5.33 -5.86
C TRP A 28 8.64 -6.79 -5.80
N LEU A 29 9.19 -7.64 -6.66
CA LEU A 29 8.94 -9.09 -6.66
C LEU A 29 9.28 -9.75 -5.31
N LYS A 30 10.30 -9.26 -4.61
CA LYS A 30 10.65 -9.69 -3.24
C LYS A 30 9.77 -9.12 -2.13
N SER A 31 8.70 -8.40 -2.47
CA SER A 31 7.84 -7.66 -1.53
C SER A 31 8.58 -6.62 -0.66
N GLN A 32 9.76 -6.17 -1.06
CA GLN A 32 10.54 -5.14 -0.36
C GLN A 32 10.15 -3.75 -0.87
N LEU A 33 8.95 -3.32 -0.50
CA LEU A 33 8.28 -2.15 -1.07
C LEU A 33 9.07 -0.83 -0.93
N LYS A 34 9.73 -0.59 0.21
CA LYS A 34 10.55 0.61 0.41
C LYS A 34 11.76 0.64 -0.51
N ASN A 35 12.47 -0.47 -0.62
CA ASN A 35 13.64 -0.58 -1.51
C ASN A 35 13.19 -0.42 -2.96
N ALA A 36 12.10 -1.08 -3.36
CA ALA A 36 11.50 -0.93 -4.67
C ALA A 36 11.20 0.55 -4.98
N TYR A 37 10.52 1.24 -4.06
CA TYR A 37 10.20 2.66 -4.20
C TYR A 37 11.45 3.53 -4.33
N LEU A 38 12.45 3.35 -3.48
CA LEU A 38 13.68 4.16 -3.51
C LEU A 38 14.43 4.02 -4.84
N HIS A 39 14.59 2.80 -5.35
CA HIS A 39 15.24 2.57 -6.63
C HIS A 39 14.43 3.11 -7.81
N LEU A 40 13.11 2.90 -7.81
CA LEU A 40 12.21 3.42 -8.85
C LEU A 40 12.13 4.94 -8.84
N TYR A 41 12.11 5.56 -7.66
CA TYR A 41 12.10 7.01 -7.50
C TYR A 41 13.39 7.62 -8.02
N TRP A 42 14.55 7.06 -7.65
CA TRP A 42 15.83 7.51 -8.18
C TRP A 42 15.89 7.36 -9.70
N ALA A 43 15.44 6.22 -10.23
CA ALA A 43 15.42 6.00 -11.67
C ALA A 43 14.52 7.04 -12.38
N TRP A 44 13.37 7.38 -11.81
CA TRP A 44 12.45 8.38 -12.36
C TRP A 44 13.04 9.81 -12.30
N ASP A 45 13.64 10.18 -11.18
CA ASP A 45 14.28 11.48 -10.96
C ASP A 45 15.46 11.70 -11.92
N LYS A 46 16.31 10.68 -12.09
CA LYS A 46 17.50 10.75 -12.95
C LYS A 46 17.22 10.50 -14.43
N CYS A 47 16.00 10.07 -14.79
CA CYS A 47 15.60 9.89 -16.18
C CYS A 47 15.34 11.24 -16.87
N TYR A 48 15.87 11.38 -18.09
CA TYR A 48 15.63 12.55 -18.94
C TYR A 48 14.14 12.77 -19.17
N THR A 49 13.69 14.03 -19.08
CA THR A 49 12.27 14.40 -19.14
C THR A 49 11.59 13.98 -20.44
N GLU A 50 12.28 14.13 -21.56
CA GLU A 50 11.79 13.76 -22.89
C GLU A 50 11.84 12.25 -23.18
N SER A 51 12.40 11.44 -22.28
CA SER A 51 12.53 10.02 -22.51
C SER A 51 11.20 9.30 -22.33
N PRO A 52 10.77 8.43 -23.27
CA PRO A 52 9.58 7.60 -23.08
C PRO A 52 9.71 6.66 -21.86
N ASN A 53 10.95 6.37 -21.45
CA ASN A 53 11.25 5.55 -20.27
C ASN A 53 10.79 6.21 -18.97
N LYS A 54 10.68 7.54 -18.92
CA LYS A 54 10.21 8.25 -17.72
C LYS A 54 8.78 7.84 -17.36
N ARG A 55 7.91 7.70 -18.36
CA ARG A 55 6.55 7.19 -18.18
C ARG A 55 6.55 5.71 -17.77
N LEU A 56 7.44 4.89 -18.32
CA LEU A 56 7.55 3.47 -17.97
C LEU A 56 7.93 3.28 -16.49
N ILE A 57 8.92 4.03 -16.02
CA ILE A 57 9.37 4.00 -14.63
C ILE A 57 8.25 4.49 -13.71
N LEU A 58 7.56 5.58 -14.10
CA LEU A 58 6.48 6.17 -13.30
C LEU A 58 5.33 5.19 -13.02
N LYS A 59 4.94 4.36 -13.99
CA LYS A 59 3.91 3.32 -13.80
C LYS A 59 4.24 2.41 -12.62
N HIS A 60 5.47 1.92 -12.57
CA HIS A 60 5.94 1.03 -11.50
C HIS A 60 6.11 1.80 -10.18
N LEU A 61 6.60 3.04 -10.25
CA LEU A 61 6.76 3.90 -9.08
C LEU A 61 5.42 4.18 -8.39
N ILE A 62 4.36 4.45 -9.15
CA ILE A 62 3.01 4.67 -8.60
C ILE A 62 2.50 3.41 -7.89
N ALA A 63 2.67 2.22 -8.48
CA ALA A 63 2.27 0.98 -7.82
C ALA A 63 3.01 0.77 -6.48
N ALA A 64 4.32 1.05 -6.45
CA ALA A 64 5.12 1.04 -5.23
C ALA A 64 4.67 2.11 -4.22
N SER A 65 4.37 3.32 -4.68
CA SER A 65 3.94 4.43 -3.81
C SER A 65 2.60 4.12 -3.15
N LEU A 66 1.64 3.57 -3.90
CA LEU A 66 0.32 3.18 -3.39
C LEU A 66 0.44 2.15 -2.25
N LEU A 67 1.28 1.13 -2.41
CA LEU A 67 1.50 0.14 -1.35
C LEU A 67 2.30 0.68 -0.14
N LEU A 68 2.96 1.83 -0.29
CA LEU A 68 3.54 2.58 0.82
C LEU A 68 2.57 3.62 1.42
N GLY A 69 1.32 3.67 0.95
CA GLY A 69 0.31 4.64 1.36
C GLY A 69 0.61 6.07 0.89
N ILE A 70 1.47 6.24 -0.11
CA ILE A 70 1.80 7.51 -0.76
C ILE A 70 0.91 7.64 -2.00
N ILE A 71 -0.09 8.50 -1.90
CA ILE A 71 -1.09 8.71 -2.94
C ILE A 71 -0.56 9.77 -3.94
N PRO A 72 -0.44 9.44 -5.23
CA PRO A 72 -0.02 10.42 -6.25
C PRO A 72 -1.10 11.49 -6.44
N THR A 73 -0.67 12.69 -6.84
CA THR A 73 -1.58 13.79 -7.15
C THR A 73 -2.29 13.55 -8.48
N ARG A 74 -3.50 14.10 -8.64
CA ARG A 74 -4.29 13.93 -9.87
C ARG A 74 -3.59 14.58 -11.07
N GLU A 75 -2.90 15.68 -10.84
CA GLU A 75 -2.13 16.42 -11.84
C GLU A 75 -0.99 15.55 -12.40
N LEU A 76 -0.27 14.84 -11.53
CA LEU A 76 0.80 13.91 -11.94
C LEU A 76 0.23 12.75 -12.78
N LEU A 77 -0.90 12.19 -12.37
CA LEU A 77 -1.55 11.13 -13.15
C LEU A 77 -2.03 11.64 -14.52
N SER A 78 -2.54 12.87 -14.57
CA SER A 78 -3.00 13.52 -15.81
C SER A 78 -1.84 13.73 -16.78
N GLN A 79 -0.73 14.31 -16.32
CA GLN A 79 0.46 14.56 -17.14
C GLN A 79 0.97 13.31 -17.89
N PHE A 80 0.84 12.12 -17.28
CA PHE A 80 1.36 10.88 -17.85
C PHE A 80 0.29 9.95 -18.42
N ASN A 81 -0.96 10.43 -18.54
CA ASN A 81 -2.11 9.64 -19.01
C ASN A 81 -2.28 8.33 -18.21
N LEU A 82 -2.32 8.47 -16.89
CA LEU A 82 -2.44 7.37 -15.91
C LEU A 82 -3.70 7.47 -15.03
N VAL A 83 -4.54 8.49 -15.27
CA VAL A 83 -5.78 8.73 -14.50
C VAL A 83 -6.74 7.55 -14.61
N ASN A 84 -6.96 7.01 -15.81
CA ASN A 84 -7.92 5.92 -16.01
C ASN A 84 -7.48 4.62 -15.31
N ILE A 85 -6.17 4.41 -15.14
CA ILE A 85 -5.60 3.20 -14.55
C ILE A 85 -5.52 3.33 -13.02
N TYR A 86 -4.97 4.42 -12.50
CA TYR A 86 -4.68 4.56 -11.07
C TYR A 86 -5.66 5.47 -10.33
N GLY A 87 -6.46 6.29 -11.02
CA GLY A 87 -7.32 7.30 -10.40
C GLY A 87 -8.30 6.69 -9.41
N GLU A 88 -9.04 5.67 -9.83
CA GLU A 88 -10.00 4.97 -8.97
C GLU A 88 -9.32 4.22 -7.82
N LEU A 89 -8.14 3.62 -8.05
CA LEU A 89 -7.34 2.98 -7.00
C LEU A 89 -6.92 3.99 -5.93
N CYS A 90 -6.51 5.20 -6.33
CA CYS A 90 -6.12 6.27 -5.41
C CYS A 90 -7.29 6.71 -4.52
N VAL A 91 -8.48 6.89 -5.12
CA VAL A 91 -9.69 7.30 -4.39
C VAL A 91 -10.13 6.19 -3.43
N ALA A 92 -10.15 4.95 -3.89
CA ALA A 92 -10.52 3.80 -3.07
C ALA A 92 -9.57 3.61 -1.88
N LEU A 93 -8.26 3.72 -2.11
CA LEU A 93 -7.25 3.60 -1.05
C LEU A 93 -7.35 4.73 -0.03
N LYS A 94 -7.62 5.97 -0.48
CA LYS A 94 -7.83 7.13 0.40
C LYS A 94 -9.02 6.94 1.34
N ASN A 95 -10.10 6.37 0.82
CA ASN A 95 -11.36 6.18 1.55
C ASN A 95 -11.45 4.82 2.25
N GLY A 96 -10.48 3.92 2.05
CA GLY A 96 -10.54 2.56 2.59
C GLY A 96 -11.67 1.71 2.02
N ASN A 97 -12.08 1.95 0.77
CA ASN A 97 -13.18 1.22 0.14
C ASN A 97 -12.64 -0.01 -0.61
N HIS A 98 -12.87 -1.20 -0.05
CA HIS A 98 -12.39 -2.47 -0.59
C HIS A 98 -13.01 -2.76 -1.95
N THR A 99 -14.34 -2.71 -2.04
CA THR A 99 -15.06 -2.99 -3.28
C THR A 99 -14.54 -2.14 -4.44
N ARG A 100 -14.47 -0.82 -4.24
CA ARG A 100 -14.06 0.12 -5.28
C ARG A 100 -12.62 -0.13 -5.74
N PHE A 101 -11.73 -0.49 -4.81
CA PHE A 101 -10.34 -0.81 -5.14
C PHE A 101 -10.26 -2.06 -6.02
N TYR A 102 -10.91 -3.15 -5.62
CA TYR A 102 -10.83 -4.42 -6.36
C TYR A 102 -11.57 -4.38 -7.69
N VAL A 103 -12.69 -3.67 -7.78
CA VAL A 103 -13.37 -3.43 -9.07
C VAL A 103 -12.47 -2.64 -10.02
N ALA A 104 -11.83 -1.57 -9.54
CA ALA A 104 -10.89 -0.80 -10.36
C ALA A 104 -9.66 -1.63 -10.79
N LEU A 105 -9.15 -2.49 -9.90
CA LEU A 105 -8.03 -3.38 -10.21
C LEU A 105 -8.41 -4.43 -11.26
N GLU A 106 -9.66 -4.91 -11.24
CA GLU A 106 -10.14 -5.93 -12.16
C GLU A 106 -10.50 -5.37 -13.54
N ASN A 107 -11.03 -4.14 -13.61
CA ASN A 107 -11.32 -3.46 -14.87
C ASN A 107 -10.08 -3.33 -15.77
N GLU A 108 -8.89 -3.16 -15.17
CA GLU A 108 -7.61 -3.02 -15.86
C GLU A 108 -6.68 -4.23 -15.58
N ARG A 109 -7.26 -5.41 -15.29
CA ARG A 109 -6.53 -6.62 -14.86
C ARG A 109 -5.38 -6.99 -15.79
N ASP A 110 -5.68 -7.12 -17.08
CA ASP A 110 -4.69 -7.59 -18.07
C ASP A 110 -3.51 -6.61 -18.17
N TRP A 111 -3.78 -5.31 -18.04
CA TRP A 111 -2.75 -4.28 -18.01
C TRP A 111 -1.83 -4.43 -16.79
N PHE A 112 -2.39 -4.70 -15.61
CA PHE A 112 -1.59 -4.92 -14.39
C PHE A 112 -0.82 -6.24 -14.42
N ILE A 113 -1.34 -7.28 -15.09
CA ILE A 113 -0.66 -8.57 -15.27
C ILE A 113 0.54 -8.40 -16.19
N ASP A 114 0.37 -7.74 -17.34
CA ASP A 114 1.44 -7.44 -18.31
C ASP A 114 2.59 -6.55 -17.75
N LYS A 115 2.43 -6.03 -16.54
CA LYS A 115 3.44 -5.22 -15.84
C LYS A 115 3.96 -5.84 -14.55
N ASP A 116 3.57 -7.08 -14.23
CA ASP A 116 3.90 -7.77 -12.97
C ASP A 116 3.44 -7.01 -11.70
N LEU A 117 2.39 -6.19 -11.82
CA LEU A 117 1.90 -5.34 -10.72
C LEU A 117 0.69 -5.96 -10.01
N TYR A 118 -0.10 -6.77 -10.71
CA TYR A 118 -1.40 -7.26 -10.26
C TYR A 118 -1.34 -8.01 -8.91
N VAL A 119 -0.46 -9.01 -8.79
CA VAL A 119 -0.42 -9.91 -7.63
C VAL A 119 -0.08 -9.16 -6.33
N LEU A 120 0.89 -8.26 -6.40
CA LEU A 120 1.34 -7.50 -5.22
C LEU A 120 0.34 -6.41 -4.84
N LEU A 121 -0.26 -5.72 -5.82
CA LEU A 121 -1.35 -4.77 -5.56
C LEU A 121 -2.53 -5.49 -4.89
N LYS A 122 -2.96 -6.63 -5.43
CA LYS A 122 -4.10 -7.40 -4.92
C LYS A 122 -3.90 -7.89 -3.48
N SER A 123 -2.72 -8.42 -3.18
CA SER A 123 -2.42 -9.05 -1.89
C SER A 123 -2.10 -8.03 -0.79
N ARG A 124 -1.32 -6.99 -1.10
CA ARG A 124 -0.83 -6.02 -0.10
C ARG A 124 -1.80 -4.86 0.15
N ALA A 125 -2.66 -4.51 -0.81
CA ALA A 125 -3.60 -3.41 -0.63
C ALA A 125 -4.65 -3.69 0.45
N PHE A 126 -5.01 -4.96 0.70
CA PHE A 126 -6.04 -5.35 1.66
C PHE A 126 -5.83 -4.72 3.05
N THR A 127 -4.64 -4.92 3.63
CA THR A 127 -4.33 -4.38 4.96
C THR A 127 -4.30 -2.84 4.98
N LEU A 128 -3.94 -2.21 3.85
CA LEU A 128 -3.97 -0.75 3.74
C LEU A 128 -5.40 -0.21 3.65
N LEU A 129 -6.28 -0.94 2.98
CA LEU A 129 -7.71 -0.62 2.88
C LEU A 129 -8.39 -0.76 4.23
N ASP A 130 -8.10 -1.81 5.00
CA ASP A 130 -8.59 -1.96 6.38
C ASP A 130 -8.16 -0.79 7.27
N ARG A 131 -6.89 -0.41 7.18
CA ARG A 131 -6.37 0.78 7.88
C ARG A 131 -7.11 2.05 7.43
N GLY A 132 -7.34 2.23 6.13
CA GLY A 132 -8.07 3.37 5.58
C GLY A 132 -9.51 3.43 6.09
N CYS A 133 -10.20 2.30 6.09
CA CYS A 133 -11.58 2.17 6.57
C CYS A 133 -11.66 2.54 8.05
N LEU A 134 -10.77 1.98 8.89
CA LEU A 134 -10.72 2.29 10.31
C LEU A 134 -10.38 3.75 10.59
N LYS A 135 -9.52 4.37 9.77
CA LYS A 135 -9.22 5.79 9.88
C LYS A 135 -10.47 6.64 9.66
N VAL A 136 -11.26 6.34 8.62
CA VAL A 136 -12.53 7.03 8.34
C VAL A 136 -13.54 6.81 9.47
N ILE A 137 -13.67 5.58 9.97
CA ILE A 137 -14.56 5.24 11.09
C ILE A 137 -14.15 6.00 12.35
N HIS A 138 -12.85 6.07 12.65
CA HIS A 138 -12.33 6.80 13.81
C HIS A 138 -12.58 8.30 13.69
N GLU A 139 -12.32 8.90 12.53
CA GLU A 139 -12.61 10.33 12.28
C GLU A 139 -14.11 10.63 12.43
N TRP A 140 -14.97 9.75 11.92
CA TRP A 140 -16.42 9.87 12.09
C TRP A 140 -16.84 9.72 13.57
N SER A 141 -16.30 8.74 14.29
CA SER A 141 -16.59 8.52 15.72
C SER A 141 -16.16 9.70 16.60
N LEU A 142 -15.00 10.30 16.29
CA LEU A 142 -14.50 11.50 16.95
C LEU A 142 -15.42 12.70 16.73
N ALA A 143 -15.96 12.86 15.51
CA ALA A 143 -16.93 13.90 15.19
C ALA A 143 -18.25 13.74 15.96
N GLN A 144 -18.61 12.51 16.34
CA GLN A 144 -19.78 12.20 17.18
C GLN A 144 -19.50 12.31 18.68
N GLY A 145 -18.28 12.67 19.09
CA GLY A 145 -17.89 12.80 20.49
C GLY A 145 -17.65 11.47 21.22
N ASN A 146 -17.52 10.35 20.50
CA ASN A 146 -17.22 9.05 21.10
C ASN A 146 -15.74 8.65 20.89
N PRO A 147 -14.90 8.70 21.94
CA PRO A 147 -13.49 8.35 21.86
C PRO A 147 -13.22 6.83 21.92
N ALA A 148 -14.24 5.99 22.10
CA ALA A 148 -14.05 4.53 22.09
C ALA A 148 -14.61 3.95 20.80
N ILE A 149 -13.75 3.26 20.03
CA ILE A 149 -14.22 2.52 18.86
C ILE A 149 -14.73 1.16 19.33
N ASP A 150 -16.05 1.01 19.29
CA ASP A 150 -16.75 -0.24 19.58
C ASP A 150 -16.68 -1.21 18.40
N TYR A 151 -16.55 -2.51 18.66
CA TYR A 151 -16.45 -3.52 17.59
C TYR A 151 -17.68 -3.53 16.70
N GLY A 152 -18.87 -3.25 17.25
CA GLY A 152 -20.11 -3.20 16.47
C GLY A 152 -20.09 -2.10 15.40
N THR A 153 -19.46 -0.96 15.69
CA THR A 153 -19.29 0.14 14.73
C THR A 153 -18.28 -0.22 13.65
N VAL A 154 -17.17 -0.86 14.04
CA VAL A 154 -16.16 -1.35 13.09
C VAL A 154 -16.74 -2.41 12.17
N ALA A 155 -17.49 -3.38 12.71
CA ALA A 155 -18.14 -4.42 11.95
C ALA A 155 -19.06 -3.82 10.88
N LYS A 156 -19.94 -2.87 11.25
CA LYS A 156 -20.83 -2.20 10.29
C LYS A 156 -20.08 -1.40 9.22
N GLY A 157 -19.04 -0.67 9.61
CA GLY A 157 -18.26 0.14 8.68
C GLY A 157 -17.45 -0.72 7.69
N LEU A 158 -16.85 -1.81 8.17
CA LEU A 158 -16.09 -2.72 7.33
C LEU A 158 -17.01 -3.57 6.45
N ASP A 159 -18.14 -4.03 7.00
CA ASP A 159 -19.22 -4.66 6.23
C ASP A 159 -19.66 -3.72 5.10
N PHE A 160 -19.99 -2.45 5.38
CA PHE A 160 -20.31 -1.45 4.35
C PHE A 160 -19.19 -1.26 3.31
N ALA A 161 -17.92 -1.24 3.72
CA ALA A 161 -16.78 -1.12 2.80
C ALA A 161 -16.58 -2.36 1.90
N THR A 162 -17.14 -3.51 2.29
CA THR A 162 -17.07 -4.80 1.56
C THR A 162 -18.38 -5.17 0.83
N GLN A 163 -19.52 -4.62 1.24
CA GLN A 163 -20.89 -5.05 0.90
C GLN A 163 -21.29 -4.94 -0.58
N GLN A 164 -20.52 -4.24 -1.42
CA GLN A 164 -20.84 -4.11 -2.86
C GLN A 164 -19.91 -4.90 -3.78
N GLY A 165 -19.03 -5.76 -3.24
CA GLY A 165 -18.02 -6.47 -4.04
C GLY A 165 -18.01 -7.97 -3.80
N GLY A 166 -18.78 -8.71 -4.60
CA GLY A 166 -18.70 -10.18 -4.68
C GLY A 166 -17.28 -10.73 -4.96
N TYR A 167 -16.31 -9.87 -5.31
CA TYR A 167 -14.92 -10.23 -5.53
C TYR A 167 -14.07 -10.36 -4.25
N ALA A 168 -14.29 -9.51 -3.22
CA ALA A 168 -13.62 -9.66 -1.93
C ALA A 168 -14.04 -10.98 -1.25
N GLN A 169 -15.29 -11.38 -1.47
CA GLN A 169 -15.88 -12.63 -1.01
C GLN A 169 -15.34 -13.88 -1.74
N GLN A 170 -15.01 -13.76 -3.03
CA GLN A 170 -14.60 -14.88 -3.88
C GLN A 170 -13.08 -15.11 -3.91
N VAL A 171 -12.26 -14.06 -3.73
CA VAL A 171 -10.81 -14.17 -3.95
C VAL A 171 -9.96 -14.05 -2.69
N MET A 172 -10.47 -13.45 -1.62
CA MET A 172 -9.83 -13.49 -0.30
C MET A 172 -10.48 -14.59 0.54
N ALA A 173 -10.16 -15.83 0.19
CA ALA A 173 -10.41 -17.07 0.94
C ALA A 173 -11.83 -17.25 1.53
N PRO A 174 -12.62 -18.23 1.02
CA PRO A 174 -13.81 -18.75 1.70
C PRO A 174 -13.58 -19.19 3.16
N GLN A 175 -12.31 -19.36 3.56
CA GLN A 175 -11.88 -19.86 4.87
C GLN A 175 -11.54 -18.75 5.90
N VAL A 176 -11.27 -17.51 5.47
CA VAL A 176 -10.94 -16.40 6.41
C VAL A 176 -12.13 -15.47 6.59
N MET A 177 -12.87 -15.22 5.51
CA MET A 177 -14.08 -14.40 5.50
C MET A 177 -15.24 -15.25 5.01
N GLY A 178 -15.79 -16.06 5.92
CA GLY A 178 -16.92 -16.96 5.65
C GLY A 178 -18.00 -16.27 4.80
N GLY A 179 -18.39 -16.92 3.72
CA GLY A 179 -19.23 -16.37 2.67
C GLY A 179 -20.49 -15.66 3.18
N GLY A 180 -20.75 -14.48 2.63
CA GLY A 180 -21.96 -13.66 2.79
C GLY A 180 -22.34 -13.26 4.21
N ALA A 181 -21.59 -13.66 5.23
CA ALA A 181 -21.98 -13.47 6.61
C ALA A 181 -21.54 -12.09 7.10
N LYS A 182 -22.46 -11.41 7.79
CA LYS A 182 -22.15 -10.22 8.59
C LYS A 182 -20.86 -10.47 9.37
N MET A 183 -19.95 -9.51 9.30
CA MET A 183 -18.66 -9.62 9.93
C MET A 183 -18.81 -9.91 11.43
N THR A 184 -18.25 -11.04 11.86
CA THR A 184 -18.32 -11.47 13.26
C THR A 184 -17.36 -10.64 14.12
N SER A 185 -17.66 -10.53 15.41
CA SER A 185 -16.79 -9.83 16.37
C SER A 185 -15.36 -10.40 16.40
N THR A 186 -15.20 -11.71 16.20
CA THR A 186 -13.91 -12.39 16.12
C THR A 186 -13.11 -12.00 14.87
N GLN A 187 -13.77 -11.80 13.72
CA GLN A 187 -13.10 -11.33 12.51
C GLN A 187 -12.64 -9.89 12.64
N VAL A 188 -13.46 -9.02 13.24
CA VAL A 188 -13.08 -7.64 13.57
C VAL A 188 -11.87 -7.63 14.51
N GLU A 189 -11.89 -8.47 15.55
CA GLU A 189 -10.77 -8.63 16.47
C GLU A 189 -9.49 -9.05 15.74
N ALA A 190 -9.55 -10.05 14.87
CA ALA A 190 -8.39 -10.53 14.11
C ALA A 190 -7.77 -9.42 13.24
N ILE A 191 -8.60 -8.60 12.57
CA ILE A 191 -8.11 -7.47 11.77
C ILE A 191 -7.50 -6.39 12.64
N LEU A 192 -8.14 -6.03 13.75
CA LEU A 192 -7.60 -5.05 14.69
C LEU A 192 -6.27 -5.51 15.27
N VAL A 193 -6.15 -6.78 15.68
CA VAL A 193 -4.90 -7.38 16.15
C VAL A 193 -3.83 -7.31 15.06
N ALA A 194 -4.16 -7.69 13.82
CA ALA A 194 -3.22 -7.64 12.70
C ALA A 194 -2.71 -6.22 12.44
N LEU A 195 -3.58 -5.20 12.53
CA LEU A 195 -3.19 -3.81 12.32
C LEU A 195 -2.38 -3.21 13.47
N ILE A 196 -2.66 -3.62 14.70
CA ILE A 196 -1.88 -3.24 15.88
C ILE A 196 -0.49 -3.90 15.82
N ASP A 197 -0.44 -5.21 15.54
CA ASP A 197 0.84 -5.93 15.38
C ASP A 197 1.69 -5.25 14.31
N GLN A 198 1.11 -5.01 13.13
CA GLN A 198 1.79 -4.35 12.02
C GLN A 198 2.21 -2.91 12.31
N GLY A 199 1.74 -2.30 13.41
CA GLY A 199 2.06 -0.95 13.82
C GLY A 199 1.30 0.12 13.02
N PHE A 200 0.28 -0.28 12.26
CA PHE A 200 -0.58 0.64 11.51
C PHE A 200 -1.56 1.40 12.41
N ILE A 201 -1.84 0.85 13.60
CA ILE A 201 -2.67 1.46 14.62
C ILE A 201 -1.92 1.42 15.96
N LYS A 202 -1.88 2.56 16.65
CA LYS A 202 -1.39 2.65 18.03
C LYS A 202 -2.56 2.62 18.99
N GLY A 203 -2.77 1.47 19.61
CA GLY A 203 -3.82 1.27 20.59
C GLY A 203 -3.67 -0.05 21.33
N LYS A 204 -4.52 -0.24 22.33
CA LYS A 204 -4.70 -1.50 23.05
C LYS A 204 -6.11 -2.01 22.77
N LEU A 205 -6.19 -3.31 22.58
CA LEU A 205 -7.46 -4.00 22.39
C LEU A 205 -7.99 -4.44 23.76
N GLN A 206 -9.26 -4.16 24.04
CA GLN A 206 -9.95 -4.69 25.23
C GLN A 206 -10.99 -5.72 24.79
N ALA A 207 -10.62 -7.01 24.87
CA ALA A 207 -11.49 -8.11 24.43
C ALA A 207 -12.79 -8.22 25.24
N THR A 208 -12.73 -8.03 26.57
CA THR A 208 -13.90 -8.12 27.46
C THR A 208 -14.91 -6.99 27.25
N GLY A 209 -14.45 -5.82 26.79
CA GLY A 209 -15.28 -4.66 26.52
C GLY A 209 -15.62 -4.45 25.05
N GLN A 210 -15.08 -5.29 24.16
CA GLN A 210 -15.18 -5.17 22.69
C GLN A 210 -14.88 -3.75 22.17
N ARG A 211 -13.82 -3.14 22.71
CA ARG A 211 -13.43 -1.76 22.40
C ARG A 211 -11.96 -1.67 22.06
N LEU A 212 -11.65 -0.84 21.08
CA LEU A 212 -10.29 -0.41 20.79
C LEU A 212 -10.01 0.89 21.56
N ILE A 213 -9.06 0.81 22.50
CA ILE A 213 -8.55 1.98 23.23
C ILE A 213 -7.36 2.51 22.45
N HIS A 214 -7.55 3.61 21.74
CA HIS A 214 -6.51 4.22 20.93
C HIS A 214 -5.60 5.15 21.75
N ALA A 215 -4.39 5.43 21.23
CA ALA A 215 -3.50 6.41 21.82
C ALA A 215 -4.08 7.84 21.78
N LYS A 216 -3.65 8.71 22.69
CA LYS A 216 -4.08 10.12 22.73
C LYS A 216 -3.57 10.95 21.54
N ALA A 217 -2.45 10.54 20.93
CA ALA A 217 -1.86 11.22 19.79
C ALA A 217 -1.32 10.18 18.78
N ASN A 218 -1.41 10.52 17.49
CA ASN A 218 -0.89 9.73 16.37
C ASN A 218 -1.40 8.28 16.33
N VAL A 219 -2.74 8.10 16.39
CA VAL A 219 -3.41 6.79 16.33
C VAL A 219 -3.07 6.04 15.05
N PHE A 220 -2.99 6.75 13.91
CA PHE A 220 -2.70 6.20 12.60
C PHE A 220 -1.38 6.78 12.05
N PRO A 221 -0.21 6.21 12.42
CA PRO A 221 1.07 6.65 11.88
C PRO A 221 1.13 6.50 10.35
N PRO A 222 1.90 7.35 9.63
CA PRO A 222 2.05 7.24 8.18
C PRO A 222 2.55 5.85 7.75
N VAL A 223 1.90 5.25 6.75
CA VAL A 223 2.18 3.89 6.26
C VAL A 223 3.65 3.74 5.86
N CYS A 224 4.23 4.76 5.20
CA CYS A 224 5.62 4.76 4.78
C CYS A 224 6.61 4.68 5.96
N VAL A 225 6.26 5.25 7.12
CA VAL A 225 7.08 5.19 8.35
C VAL A 225 6.98 3.82 8.99
N VAL A 226 5.77 3.25 9.05
CA VAL A 226 5.51 1.93 9.64
C VAL A 226 6.18 0.81 8.84
N LEU A 227 5.98 0.81 7.53
CA LEU A 227 6.66 -0.13 6.63
C LEU A 227 8.16 0.14 6.60
N GLY A 228 8.56 1.40 6.73
CA GLY A 228 9.95 1.81 6.73
C GLY A 228 10.73 1.40 7.97
N SER A 229 10.11 1.30 9.16
CA SER A 229 10.74 0.85 10.40
C SER A 229 10.85 -0.68 10.48
N ARG A 230 9.85 -1.40 9.95
CA ARG A 230 9.94 -2.87 9.81
C ARG A 230 10.95 -3.27 8.73
N GLN A 231 11.05 -2.49 7.64
CA GLN A 231 12.02 -2.72 6.57
C GLN A 231 13.38 -2.06 6.82
N SER A 232 13.55 -1.16 7.81
CA SER A 232 14.83 -0.49 8.11
C SER A 232 15.90 -1.39 8.71
N ASN A 233 15.57 -2.61 9.10
CA ASN A 233 16.58 -3.64 9.37
C ASN A 233 17.30 -4.09 8.09
N LEU A 234 16.78 -3.71 6.92
CA LEU A 234 17.52 -3.62 5.67
C LEU A 234 17.89 -2.14 5.48
N LYS A 235 18.84 -1.64 6.29
CA LYS A 235 19.67 -0.53 5.80
C LYS A 235 20.20 -0.98 4.43
N LEU A 236 20.33 -0.04 3.48
CA LEU A 236 21.22 -0.27 2.34
C LEU A 236 22.47 -0.91 2.92
N LYS A 237 22.82 -2.11 2.49
CA LYS A 237 23.99 -2.79 3.05
C LYS A 237 25.18 -1.84 2.91
N ASP A 238 26.21 -1.95 3.74
CA ASP A 238 27.40 -1.07 3.56
C ASP A 238 27.96 -1.17 2.12
N ASP A 239 27.74 -2.32 1.47
CA ASP A 239 28.00 -2.60 0.04
C ASP A 239 27.16 -1.77 -0.96
N GLU A 240 26.19 -0.99 -0.49
CA GLU A 240 25.19 -0.23 -1.26
C GLU A 240 25.30 1.29 -0.96
N LEU A 241 26.21 1.71 -0.07
CA LEU A 241 26.47 3.12 0.27
C LEU A 241 26.95 3.96 -0.93
N TRP A 242 27.59 3.33 -1.91
CA TRP A 242 27.96 3.99 -3.18
C TRP A 242 26.74 4.44 -4.01
N MET A 243 25.51 4.06 -3.63
CA MET A 243 24.27 4.51 -4.27
C MET A 243 23.72 5.84 -3.73
N ALA A 244 24.35 6.43 -2.72
CA ALA A 244 23.92 7.70 -2.11
C ALA A 244 24.51 8.96 -2.78
N SER A 245 25.43 8.81 -3.74
CA SER A 245 26.01 9.89 -4.55
C SER A 245 25.27 10.10 -5.87
#